data_AF-A0A9P6U9N1-F1
#
_entry.id   AF-A0A9P6U9N1-F1
#
_cell.length_a   1.000
_cell.length_b   1.000
_cell.length_c   1.000
_cell.angle_alpha   90.00
_cell.angle_beta   90.00
_cell.angle_gamma   90.00
#
_symmetry.space_group_name_H-M   'P 1'
#
loop_
_entity.id
_entity.type
_entity.pdbx_description
1 polymer ?
#
loop_
_entity_poly.entity_id
_entity_poly.type
_entity_poly.pdbx_seq_one_letter_code
_entity_poly.pdbx_strand_id
1 'polypeptide(L)'
;MEQVVAFAQQLHESVLPAWFMPRPAHPFLDYGLTQSLSEASGVPEPSLRLLLTVLAGYPISIVYRLIFLNKTSTIIGEHARNWFLVVMGLLMSYYFNSLDIIHPLTTAIGTWLICKTVGMVAPRNRALAASTSFVFNFGYLLTSYKYAATEEYDICYTMQQCVQCLRMIGYAMDFMDGQPKSKKEKPSSTGSGNGSVGDGGGVVAPSSVAPEEKNAAAVVAPPAAVAQAPVPREKTPISFGRDIALGQLPTLPETIAYAFFPFAFLVGPQFSFSLYKKFITMDLFAVPIPATAGKEEVDAATRATANGVIPQGSLRYATRCFFLGVFYLALGQVLAGFFPTVALLGKDYVVRPMPEKLFIFWWTGKTILNKYLGIWTIAEGPCVLSGLTFNGYDQQGRPEWDGLRNVNPLGYEFATSLAQIITSFNMNTNHWAKLYVFKRLRFLGNKNLSALGVLLFLAVWHGTHPGYFICFGLEFLDMETERRLRLRIGKPVQQWLEKKQGAVGKVLRAVWATFTWALTTSALYFACIPFDLLQFDKSMTAMRAIHFAGFWVMAVLLFSDVFLSVVMPKKKKSKSE
;
A
#
# COMPACT_ATOMS: atom_id res chain seq x y z
N MET A 1 -38.25 10.47 -20.92
CA MET A 1 -37.12 9.59 -21.32
C MET A 1 -36.14 10.36 -22.20
N GLU A 2 -36.61 11.01 -23.27
CA GLU A 2 -35.78 11.86 -24.15
C GLU A 2 -35.01 12.97 -23.40
N GLN A 3 -35.64 13.67 -22.46
CA GLN A 3 -34.94 14.69 -21.65
C GLN A 3 -33.80 14.12 -20.80
N VAL A 4 -33.94 12.88 -20.31
CA VAL A 4 -32.89 12.19 -19.54
C VAL A 4 -31.75 11.77 -20.46
N VAL A 5 -32.07 11.29 -21.66
CA VAL A 5 -31.09 10.93 -22.69
C VAL A 5 -30.33 12.18 -23.17
N ALA A 6 -31.03 13.27 -23.47
CA ALA A 6 -30.44 14.53 -23.88
C ALA A 6 -29.54 15.13 -22.78
N PHE A 7 -29.98 15.09 -21.52
CA PHE A 7 -29.15 15.50 -20.39
C PHE A 7 -27.91 14.62 -20.23
N ALA A 8 -28.04 13.29 -20.37
CA ALA A 8 -26.93 12.36 -20.31
C ALA A 8 -25.93 12.59 -21.46
N GLN A 9 -26.41 12.89 -22.67
CA GLN A 9 -25.58 13.26 -23.81
C GLN A 9 -24.84 14.57 -23.56
N GLN A 10 -25.53 15.62 -23.13
CA GLN A 10 -24.91 16.90 -22.79
C GLN A 10 -23.84 16.76 -21.69
N LEU A 11 -24.14 15.97 -20.65
CA LEU A 11 -23.20 15.66 -19.58
C LEU A 11 -21.95 14.94 -20.15
N HIS A 12 -22.14 13.97 -21.05
CA HIS A 12 -21.05 13.21 -21.65
C HIS A 12 -20.19 14.03 -22.61
N GLU A 13 -20.80 14.87 -23.45
CA GLU A 13 -20.11 15.56 -24.54
C GLU A 13 -19.45 16.87 -24.11
N SER A 14 -19.99 17.55 -23.11
CA SER A 14 -19.52 18.91 -22.73
C SER A 14 -19.01 19.00 -21.29
N VAL A 15 -19.76 18.51 -20.31
CA VAL A 15 -19.46 18.75 -18.89
C VAL A 15 -18.34 17.85 -18.38
N LEU A 16 -18.41 16.54 -18.65
CA LEU A 16 -17.41 15.59 -18.17
C LEU A 16 -16.02 15.84 -18.78
N PRO A 17 -15.87 16.05 -20.11
CA PRO A 17 -14.57 16.37 -20.69
C PRO A 17 -14.00 17.68 -20.11
N ALA A 18 -14.81 18.74 -20.03
CA ALA A 18 -14.35 20.03 -19.48
C ALA A 18 -13.94 19.94 -18.01
N TRP A 19 -14.56 19.05 -17.24
CA TRP A 19 -14.23 18.85 -15.83
C TRP A 19 -12.96 18.01 -15.64
N PHE A 20 -12.81 16.90 -16.37
CA PHE A 20 -11.77 15.89 -16.14
C PHE A 20 -10.53 16.03 -17.03
N MET A 21 -10.56 16.82 -18.10
CA MET A 21 -9.34 17.05 -18.88
C MET A 21 -8.28 17.78 -18.02
N PRO A 22 -7.00 17.36 -18.09
CA PRO A 22 -5.92 18.05 -17.40
C PRO A 22 -5.90 19.54 -17.74
N ARG A 23 -5.83 20.39 -16.71
CA ARG A 23 -5.77 21.84 -16.89
C ARG A 23 -4.32 22.27 -17.12
N PRO A 24 -4.09 23.38 -17.83
CA PRO A 24 -2.76 23.98 -17.91
C PRO A 24 -2.22 24.28 -16.52
N ALA A 25 -0.93 24.00 -16.30
CA ALA A 25 -0.29 24.32 -15.04
C ALA A 25 -0.23 25.85 -14.84
N HIS A 26 -0.78 26.35 -13.75
CA HIS A 26 -0.63 27.74 -13.35
C HIS A 26 0.67 27.96 -12.55
N PRO A 27 1.42 29.04 -12.82
CA PRO A 27 2.75 29.28 -12.25
C PRO A 27 2.75 29.75 -10.79
N PHE A 28 1.61 29.81 -10.10
CA PHE A 28 1.47 30.55 -8.83
C PHE A 28 2.49 30.19 -7.73
N LEU A 29 2.92 28.93 -7.63
CA LEU A 29 3.93 28.51 -6.64
C LEU A 29 5.33 28.32 -7.22
N ASP A 30 5.44 28.05 -8.52
CA ASP A 30 6.70 27.66 -9.16
C ASP A 30 7.40 28.83 -9.86
N TYR A 31 6.66 29.88 -10.24
CA TYR A 31 7.16 31.03 -11.02
C TYR A 31 8.01 30.62 -12.25
N GLY A 32 7.79 29.42 -12.81
CA GLY A 32 8.54 28.87 -13.93
C GLY A 32 9.85 28.16 -13.57
N LEU A 33 10.21 28.03 -12.29
CA LEU A 33 11.44 27.37 -11.85
C LEU A 33 11.54 25.92 -12.35
N THR A 34 10.46 25.15 -12.24
CA THR A 34 10.43 23.75 -12.69
C THR A 34 10.58 23.67 -14.21
N GLN A 35 9.96 24.60 -14.95
CA GLN A 35 10.15 24.71 -16.39
C GLN A 35 11.61 25.04 -16.76
N SER A 36 12.20 26.04 -16.11
CA SER A 36 13.61 26.41 -16.35
C SER A 36 14.58 25.27 -16.01
N LEU A 37 14.33 24.53 -14.94
CA LEU A 37 15.13 23.36 -14.59
C LEU A 37 14.93 22.20 -15.58
N SER A 38 13.71 22.02 -16.11
CA SER A 38 13.43 21.05 -17.17
C SER A 38 14.24 21.38 -18.43
N GLU A 39 14.21 22.64 -18.86
CA GLU A 39 14.99 23.14 -20.01
C GLU A 39 16.49 23.00 -19.80
N ALA A 40 16.99 23.26 -18.58
CA ALA A 40 18.41 23.15 -18.26
C ALA A 40 18.91 21.70 -18.14
N SER A 41 18.06 20.78 -17.66
CA SER A 41 18.44 19.38 -17.40
C SER A 41 18.08 18.40 -18.52
N GLY A 42 17.15 18.78 -19.41
CA GLY A 42 16.56 17.88 -20.41
C GLY A 42 15.58 16.86 -19.82
N VAL A 43 15.29 16.91 -18.51
CA VAL A 43 14.30 16.03 -17.86
C VAL A 43 12.90 16.61 -18.12
N PRO A 44 11.90 15.80 -18.54
CA PRO A 44 10.54 16.29 -18.73
C PRO A 44 9.98 17.00 -17.49
N GLU A 45 9.37 18.17 -17.69
CA GLU A 45 8.83 19.02 -16.62
C GLU A 45 7.93 18.25 -15.63
N PRO A 46 6.99 17.37 -16.06
CA PRO A 46 6.16 16.62 -15.12
C PRO A 46 6.95 15.66 -14.22
N SER A 47 8.00 15.03 -14.76
CA SER A 47 8.90 14.15 -14.00
C SER A 47 9.69 14.93 -12.95
N LEU A 48 10.14 16.13 -13.31
CA LEU A 48 10.84 17.00 -12.39
C LEU A 48 9.91 17.52 -11.30
N ARG A 49 8.68 17.94 -11.65
CA ARG A 49 7.67 18.38 -10.68
C ARG A 49 7.33 17.28 -9.67
N LEU A 50 7.16 16.04 -10.14
CA LEU A 50 6.98 14.87 -9.27
C LEU A 50 8.14 14.73 -8.28
N LEU A 51 9.38 14.74 -8.80
CA LEU A 51 10.58 14.58 -7.97
C LEU A 51 10.72 15.71 -6.95
N LEU A 52 10.56 16.97 -7.37
CA LEU A 52 10.63 18.14 -6.49
C LEU A 52 9.54 18.09 -5.41
N THR A 53 8.33 17.66 -5.76
CA THR A 53 7.25 17.48 -4.78
C THR A 53 7.61 16.44 -3.73
N VAL A 54 8.15 15.29 -4.13
CA VAL A 54 8.57 14.23 -3.20
C VAL A 54 9.75 14.70 -2.34
N LEU A 55 10.73 15.39 -2.93
CA LEU A 55 11.89 15.93 -2.23
C LEU A 55 11.53 17.03 -1.23
N ALA A 56 10.55 17.88 -1.55
CA ALA A 56 10.05 18.92 -0.63
C ALA A 56 9.51 18.33 0.68
N GLY A 57 9.09 17.05 0.69
CA GLY A 57 8.72 16.36 1.91
C GLY A 57 9.84 16.30 2.97
N TYR A 58 11.12 16.28 2.57
CA TYR A 58 12.25 16.23 3.52
C TYR A 58 12.37 17.51 4.36
N PRO A 59 12.53 18.72 3.79
CA PRO A 59 12.59 19.93 4.59
C PRO A 59 11.27 20.17 5.35
N ILE A 60 10.10 19.89 4.76
CA ILE A 60 8.80 20.06 5.44
C ILE A 60 8.67 19.13 6.66
N SER A 61 9.10 17.87 6.55
CA SER A 61 9.08 16.93 7.68
C SER A 61 10.10 17.27 8.77
N ILE A 62 11.25 17.85 8.41
CA ILE A 62 12.22 18.40 9.38
C ILE A 62 11.58 19.57 10.13
N VAL A 63 10.95 20.51 9.44
CA VAL A 63 10.23 21.63 10.06
C VAL A 63 9.13 21.10 10.99
N TYR A 64 8.32 20.14 10.53
CA TYR A 64 7.29 19.50 11.36
C TYR A 64 7.90 18.89 12.63
N ARG A 65 9.01 18.16 12.50
CA ARG A 65 9.73 17.56 13.63
C ARG A 65 10.24 18.62 14.61
N LEU A 66 10.85 19.69 14.12
CA LEU A 66 11.42 20.74 14.96
C LEU A 66 10.34 21.48 15.77
N ILE A 67 9.17 21.70 15.18
CA ILE A 67 8.05 22.41 15.80
C ILE A 67 7.26 21.48 16.73
N PHE A 68 6.89 20.30 16.25
CA PHE A 68 5.85 19.46 16.87
C PHE A 68 6.35 18.17 17.52
N LEU A 69 7.62 17.78 17.36
CA LEU A 69 8.15 16.52 17.93
C LEU A 69 9.31 16.74 18.91
N ASN A 70 9.69 17.99 19.17
CA ASN A 70 10.65 18.40 20.19
C ASN A 70 9.95 18.83 21.49
N LYS A 71 10.73 19.09 22.56
CA LYS A 71 10.25 19.45 23.92
C LYS A 71 9.10 20.48 23.99
N THR A 72 9.01 21.40 23.02
CA THR A 72 7.96 22.42 22.93
C THR A 72 6.57 21.84 22.54
N SER A 73 6.51 20.58 22.12
CA SER A 73 5.29 19.88 21.67
C SER A 73 4.25 19.67 22.76
N THR A 74 4.65 19.62 24.04
CA THR A 74 3.71 19.51 25.16
C THR A 74 2.79 20.74 25.31
N ILE A 75 3.15 21.86 24.67
CA ILE A 75 2.36 23.10 24.64
C ILE A 75 1.48 23.16 23.37
N ILE A 76 1.91 22.51 22.28
CA ILE A 76 1.28 22.61 20.96
C ILE A 76 0.35 21.42 20.75
N GLY A 77 -0.97 21.67 20.83
CA GLY A 77 -1.99 20.63 20.77
C GLY A 77 -2.12 19.91 19.42
N GLU A 78 -2.87 18.81 19.43
CA GLU A 78 -3.23 17.99 18.25
C GLU A 78 -3.74 18.83 17.08
N HIS A 79 -4.57 19.83 17.36
CA HIS A 79 -5.15 20.71 16.35
C HIS A 79 -4.10 21.46 15.53
N ALA A 80 -3.03 21.95 16.17
CA ALA A 80 -1.97 22.68 15.48
C ALA A 80 -1.13 21.74 14.60
N ARG A 81 -0.85 20.52 15.07
CA ARG A 81 -0.22 19.47 14.25
C ARG A 81 -1.06 19.16 13.02
N ASN A 82 -2.37 18.96 13.21
CA ASN A 82 -3.28 18.65 12.12
C ASN A 82 -3.35 19.80 11.09
N TRP A 83 -3.49 21.05 11.55
CA TRP A 83 -3.56 22.21 10.66
C TRP A 83 -2.28 22.44 9.86
N PHE A 84 -1.11 22.20 10.44
CA PHE A 84 0.14 22.21 9.67
C PHE A 84 0.08 21.21 8.52
N LEU A 85 -0.38 19.99 8.78
CA LEU A 85 -0.49 18.94 7.76
C LEU A 85 -1.55 19.28 6.69
N VAL A 86 -2.68 19.91 7.07
CA VAL A 86 -3.65 20.45 6.11
C VAL A 86 -2.99 21.46 5.19
N VAL A 87 -2.35 22.49 5.74
CA VAL A 87 -1.79 23.60 4.94
C VAL A 87 -0.68 23.09 4.04
N MET A 88 0.29 22.35 4.59
CA MET A 88 1.42 21.84 3.81
C MET A 88 0.97 20.80 2.77
N GLY A 89 0.03 19.92 3.13
CA GLY A 89 -0.54 18.92 2.23
C GLY A 89 -1.24 19.56 1.02
N LEU A 90 -2.08 20.57 1.27
CA LEU A 90 -2.77 21.30 0.20
C LEU A 90 -1.80 22.12 -0.66
N LEU A 91 -0.80 22.77 -0.06
CA LEU A 91 0.22 23.51 -0.82
C LEU A 91 1.06 22.59 -1.72
N MET A 92 1.52 21.45 -1.21
CA MET A 92 2.28 20.47 -2.01
C MET A 92 1.42 19.86 -3.11
N SER A 93 0.17 19.51 -2.80
CA SER A 93 -0.76 18.99 -3.80
C SER A 93 -1.12 20.03 -4.86
N TYR A 94 -1.21 21.31 -4.50
CA TYR A 94 -1.43 22.39 -5.44
C TYR A 94 -0.18 22.66 -6.29
N TYR A 95 1.02 22.60 -5.73
CA TYR A 95 2.25 22.69 -6.51
C TYR A 95 2.31 21.59 -7.58
N PHE A 96 1.97 20.35 -7.22
CA PHE A 96 2.00 19.23 -8.17
C PHE A 96 0.87 19.31 -9.22
N ASN A 97 -0.38 19.47 -8.79
CA ASN A 97 -1.56 19.39 -9.67
C ASN A 97 -2.01 20.73 -10.25
N SER A 98 -1.53 21.86 -9.73
CA SER A 98 -2.13 23.17 -9.98
C SER A 98 -3.64 23.15 -9.67
N LEU A 99 -4.48 23.74 -10.53
CA LEU A 99 -5.94 23.75 -10.39
C LEU A 99 -6.57 22.35 -10.43
N ASP A 100 -5.87 21.32 -10.93
CA ASP A 100 -6.35 19.94 -10.91
C ASP A 100 -6.40 19.34 -9.50
N ILE A 101 -5.90 20.06 -8.47
CA ILE A 101 -6.12 19.71 -7.06
C ILE A 101 -7.62 19.55 -6.72
N ILE A 102 -8.50 20.18 -7.51
CA ILE A 102 -9.95 20.06 -7.35
C ILE A 102 -10.43 18.60 -7.41
N HIS A 103 -9.75 17.72 -8.15
CA HIS A 103 -10.09 16.30 -8.27
C HIS A 103 -9.89 15.53 -6.96
N PRO A 104 -8.68 15.48 -6.37
CA PRO A 104 -8.49 14.83 -5.07
C PRO A 104 -9.27 15.52 -3.95
N LEU A 105 -9.53 16.83 -4.02
CA LEU A 105 -10.37 17.54 -3.06
C LEU A 105 -11.83 17.08 -3.15
N THR A 106 -12.37 16.99 -4.36
CA THR A 106 -13.74 16.52 -4.61
C THR A 106 -13.94 15.13 -4.05
N THR A 107 -12.98 14.22 -4.27
CA THR A 107 -13.10 12.84 -3.78
C THR A 107 -12.91 12.72 -2.28
N ALA A 108 -12.03 13.51 -1.66
CA ALA A 108 -11.88 13.58 -0.20
C ALA A 108 -13.15 14.12 0.48
N ILE A 109 -13.62 15.29 0.06
CA ILE A 109 -14.79 15.98 0.63
C ILE A 109 -16.07 15.17 0.35
N GLY A 110 -16.23 14.68 -0.87
CA GLY A 110 -17.38 13.85 -1.28
C GLY A 110 -17.50 12.58 -0.44
N THR A 111 -16.39 11.88 -0.21
CA THR A 111 -16.38 10.68 0.65
C THR A 111 -16.76 11.02 2.09
N TRP A 112 -16.22 12.11 2.65
CA TRP A 112 -16.57 12.56 3.98
C TRP A 112 -18.06 12.93 4.10
N LEU A 113 -18.60 13.63 3.11
CA LEU A 113 -20.03 13.96 3.04
C LEU A 113 -20.91 12.70 2.93
N ILE A 114 -20.52 11.71 2.13
CA ILE A 114 -21.22 10.42 2.05
C ILE A 114 -21.25 9.74 3.43
N CYS A 115 -20.09 9.62 4.10
CA CYS A 115 -20.03 9.02 5.43
C CYS A 115 -20.85 9.82 6.46
N LYS A 116 -20.79 11.15 6.43
CA LYS A 116 -21.55 12.03 7.34
C LYS A 116 -23.04 11.90 7.13
N THR A 117 -23.51 11.98 5.89
CA THR A 117 -24.94 11.91 5.53
C THR A 117 -25.53 10.55 5.88
N VAL A 118 -24.87 9.45 5.49
CA VAL A 118 -25.31 8.10 5.89
C VAL A 118 -25.23 7.91 7.40
N GLY A 119 -24.20 8.44 8.06
CA GLY A 119 -24.08 8.42 9.52
C GLY A 119 -25.23 9.12 10.24
N MET A 120 -25.80 10.19 9.66
CA MET A 120 -26.95 10.91 10.19
C MET A 120 -28.29 10.24 9.84
N VAL A 121 -28.47 9.83 8.58
CA VAL A 121 -29.77 9.36 8.05
C VAL A 121 -29.97 7.86 8.26
N ALA A 122 -28.89 7.07 8.23
CA ALA A 122 -28.92 5.61 8.35
C ALA A 122 -27.79 5.08 9.25
N PRO A 123 -27.74 5.49 10.55
CA PRO A 123 -26.63 5.15 11.46
C PRO A 123 -26.41 3.64 11.68
N ARG A 124 -27.45 2.82 11.46
CA ARG A 124 -27.41 1.34 11.55
C ARG A 124 -27.05 0.66 10.23
N ASN A 125 -26.81 1.40 9.16
CA ASN A 125 -26.44 0.86 7.85
C ASN A 125 -25.27 1.65 7.24
N ARG A 126 -24.14 1.68 7.94
CA ARG A 126 -22.90 2.30 7.45
C ARG A 126 -22.30 1.54 6.25
N ALA A 127 -22.78 0.33 5.94
CA ALA A 127 -22.43 -0.38 4.71
C ALA A 127 -22.86 0.37 3.43
N LEU A 128 -23.94 1.17 3.53
CA LEU A 128 -24.34 2.07 2.46
C LEU A 128 -23.28 3.14 2.19
N ALA A 129 -22.64 3.69 3.24
CA ALA A 129 -21.56 4.66 3.09
C ALA A 129 -20.36 4.05 2.39
N ALA A 130 -19.93 2.85 2.80
CA ALA A 130 -18.81 2.15 2.18
C ALA A 130 -19.08 1.84 0.70
N SER A 131 -20.27 1.31 0.38
CA SER A 131 -20.64 0.94 -0.99
C SER A 131 -20.77 2.17 -1.90
N THR A 132 -21.42 3.24 -1.42
CA THR A 132 -21.56 4.50 -2.16
C THR A 132 -20.20 5.17 -2.37
N SER A 133 -19.36 5.21 -1.34
CA SER A 133 -17.99 5.74 -1.45
C SER A 133 -17.11 4.91 -2.39
N PHE A 134 -17.27 3.58 -2.44
CA PHE A 134 -16.58 2.73 -3.40
C PHE A 134 -16.95 3.12 -4.83
N VAL A 135 -18.26 3.16 -5.14
CA VAL A 135 -18.76 3.53 -6.48
C VAL A 135 -18.31 4.95 -6.84
N PHE A 136 -18.42 5.88 -5.90
CA PHE A 136 -18.01 7.27 -6.11
C PHE A 136 -16.51 7.39 -6.41
N ASN A 137 -15.63 6.91 -5.54
CA ASN A 137 -14.18 7.07 -5.73
C ASN A 137 -13.66 6.29 -6.94
N PHE A 138 -14.10 5.04 -7.09
CA PHE A 138 -13.64 4.19 -8.19
C PHE A 138 -14.20 4.68 -9.52
N GLY A 139 -15.48 5.04 -9.58
CA GLY A 139 -16.10 5.63 -10.77
C GLY A 139 -15.46 6.97 -11.16
N TYR A 140 -15.12 7.81 -10.18
CA TYR A 140 -14.42 9.08 -10.43
C TYR A 140 -13.01 8.84 -10.99
N LEU A 141 -12.27 7.87 -10.46
CA LEU A 141 -10.96 7.49 -10.97
C LEU A 141 -11.03 6.97 -12.42
N LEU A 142 -11.97 6.07 -12.72
CA LEU A 142 -12.15 5.55 -14.09
C LEU A 142 -12.58 6.63 -15.08
N THR A 143 -13.43 7.56 -14.64
CA THR A 143 -13.82 8.71 -15.47
C THR A 143 -12.63 9.64 -15.69
N SER A 144 -11.78 9.82 -14.68
CA SER A 144 -10.52 10.57 -14.82
C SER A 144 -9.61 9.91 -15.86
N TYR A 145 -9.40 8.60 -15.81
CA TYR A 145 -8.60 7.90 -16.84
C TYR A 145 -9.18 8.05 -18.24
N LYS A 146 -10.51 7.96 -18.40
CA LYS A 146 -11.16 8.09 -19.70
C LYS A 146 -10.85 9.43 -20.39
N TYR A 147 -10.74 10.52 -19.64
CA TYR A 147 -10.55 11.87 -20.20
C TYR A 147 -9.14 12.44 -20.05
N ALA A 148 -8.32 11.89 -19.14
CA ALA A 148 -6.99 12.41 -18.83
C ALA A 148 -5.83 11.47 -19.18
N ALA A 149 -6.07 10.17 -19.38
CA ALA A 149 -5.00 9.24 -19.76
C ALA A 149 -4.68 9.37 -21.25
N THR A 150 -3.39 9.42 -21.59
CA THR A 150 -2.95 9.28 -22.99
C THR A 150 -2.61 7.82 -23.32
N GLU A 151 -2.14 7.61 -24.54
CA GLU A 151 -1.64 6.33 -25.03
C GLU A 151 -0.28 5.93 -24.45
N GLU A 152 0.37 6.83 -23.71
CA GLU A 152 1.66 6.64 -23.07
C GLU A 152 1.55 6.91 -21.56
N TYR A 153 2.63 6.61 -20.81
CA TYR A 153 2.64 6.85 -19.37
C TYR A 153 2.77 8.35 -19.07
N ASP A 154 1.71 8.94 -18.53
CA ASP A 154 1.69 10.36 -18.13
C ASP A 154 1.83 10.57 -16.62
N ILE A 155 2.46 11.69 -16.28
CA ILE A 155 2.51 12.22 -14.92
C ILE A 155 1.55 13.41 -14.86
N CYS A 156 0.34 13.17 -14.34
CA CYS A 156 -0.67 14.20 -14.15
C CYS A 156 -1.45 13.96 -12.84
N TYR A 157 -2.53 14.72 -12.63
CA TYR A 157 -3.31 14.66 -11.39
C TYR A 157 -3.90 13.27 -11.09
N THR A 158 -4.05 12.43 -12.11
CA THR A 158 -4.53 11.06 -11.95
C THR A 158 -3.60 10.22 -11.08
N MET A 159 -2.31 10.57 -10.97
CA MET A 159 -1.36 9.90 -10.08
C MET A 159 -1.75 10.04 -8.61
N GLN A 160 -1.99 11.28 -8.14
CA GLN A 160 -2.52 11.50 -6.80
C GLN A 160 -3.92 10.89 -6.66
N GLN A 161 -4.78 11.06 -7.67
CA GLN A 161 -6.14 10.53 -7.64
C GLN A 161 -6.19 9.01 -7.46
N CYS A 162 -5.23 8.29 -8.05
CA CYS A 162 -5.07 6.84 -7.93
C CYS A 162 -4.77 6.42 -6.48
N VAL A 163 -3.83 7.11 -5.81
CA VAL A 163 -3.49 6.91 -4.39
C VAL A 163 -4.68 7.30 -3.49
N GLN A 164 -5.31 8.43 -3.78
CA GLN A 164 -6.43 8.98 -3.04
C GLN A 164 -7.67 8.07 -3.09
N CYS A 165 -7.93 7.44 -4.25
CA CYS A 165 -9.02 6.49 -4.43
C CYS A 165 -8.95 5.34 -3.41
N LEU A 166 -7.80 4.67 -3.28
CA LEU A 166 -7.65 3.58 -2.30
C LEU A 166 -7.80 4.09 -0.86
N ARG A 167 -7.21 5.24 -0.55
CA ARG A 167 -7.24 5.85 0.78
C ARG A 167 -8.67 6.15 1.23
N MET A 168 -9.47 6.77 0.36
CA MET A 168 -10.85 7.15 0.68
C MET A 168 -11.83 5.96 0.68
N ILE A 169 -11.60 4.95 -0.17
CA ILE A 169 -12.35 3.68 -0.10
C ILE A 169 -12.07 2.98 1.23
N GLY A 170 -10.79 2.87 1.63
CA GLY A 170 -10.39 2.30 2.91
C GLY A 170 -11.04 3.02 4.09
N TYR A 171 -10.96 4.36 4.11
CA TYR A 171 -11.60 5.22 5.12
C TYR A 171 -13.10 4.94 5.29
N ALA A 172 -13.85 4.84 4.18
CA ALA A 172 -15.29 4.57 4.25
C ALA A 172 -15.60 3.14 4.73
N MET A 173 -14.77 2.16 4.36
CA MET A 173 -14.87 0.79 4.85
C MET A 173 -14.53 0.69 6.34
N ASP A 174 -13.56 1.46 6.82
CA ASP A 174 -13.23 1.54 8.25
C ASP A 174 -14.38 2.17 9.06
N PHE A 175 -15.06 3.19 8.52
CA PHE A 175 -16.27 3.77 9.12
C PHE A 175 -17.43 2.77 9.19
N MET A 176 -17.59 1.94 8.16
CA MET A 176 -18.54 0.82 8.16
C MET A 176 -18.19 -0.20 9.26
N ASP A 177 -16.93 -0.61 9.36
CA ASP A 177 -16.50 -1.60 10.34
C ASP A 177 -16.62 -1.09 11.80
N GLY A 178 -16.59 0.24 12.00
CA GLY A 178 -16.83 0.88 13.29
C GLY A 178 -18.30 1.02 13.70
N GLN A 179 -19.25 0.45 12.93
CA GLN A 179 -20.65 0.47 13.28
C GLN A 179 -20.92 -0.24 14.63
N PRO A 180 -21.67 0.38 15.57
CA PRO A 180 -22.04 -0.28 16.82
C PRO A 180 -22.80 -1.59 16.54
N LYS A 181 -22.36 -2.69 17.15
CA LYS A 181 -23.07 -3.96 17.06
C LYS A 181 -24.42 -3.82 17.77
N SER A 182 -25.52 -4.21 17.13
CA SER A 182 -26.81 -4.32 17.82
C SER A 182 -26.67 -5.30 18.98
N LYS A 183 -27.08 -4.92 20.19
CA LYS A 183 -27.22 -5.86 21.30
C LYS A 183 -28.08 -7.01 20.80
N LYS A 184 -27.53 -8.21 20.66
CA LYS A 184 -28.34 -9.42 20.46
C LYS A 184 -29.22 -9.54 21.69
N GLU A 185 -30.54 -9.37 21.52
CA GLU A 185 -31.48 -9.82 22.53
C GLU A 185 -31.19 -11.30 22.78
N LYS A 186 -30.86 -11.63 24.04
CA LYS A 186 -30.88 -13.02 24.46
C LYS A 186 -32.30 -13.53 24.19
N PRO A 187 -32.48 -14.66 23.50
CA PRO A 187 -33.83 -15.18 23.29
C PRO A 187 -34.47 -15.40 24.66
N SER A 188 -35.64 -14.79 24.87
CA SER A 188 -36.49 -15.01 26.01
C SER A 188 -36.84 -16.50 26.07
N SER A 189 -36.24 -17.22 27.01
CA SER A 189 -36.59 -18.61 27.30
C SER A 189 -37.93 -18.65 28.02
N THR A 190 -39.02 -18.73 27.25
CA THR A 190 -40.33 -19.14 27.75
C THR A 190 -40.41 -20.67 27.76
N GLY A 191 -40.24 -21.24 28.96
CA GLY A 191 -41.09 -22.30 29.51
C GLY A 191 -40.96 -23.76 29.05
N SER A 192 -40.70 -24.61 30.07
CA SER A 192 -41.12 -26.02 30.26
C SER A 192 -39.99 -27.05 30.12
N GLY A 193 -39.62 -27.91 31.08
CA GLY A 193 -40.06 -28.21 32.45
C GLY A 193 -39.31 -29.47 32.96
N ASN A 194 -39.22 -29.66 34.29
CA ASN A 194 -38.68 -30.79 35.08
C ASN A 194 -37.16 -31.06 35.02
N GLY A 195 -36.41 -31.29 36.09
CA GLY A 195 -36.68 -31.43 37.53
C GLY A 195 -35.35 -31.69 38.30
N SER A 196 -35.46 -31.83 39.63
CA SER A 196 -34.46 -32.27 40.65
C SER A 196 -33.41 -31.29 41.20
N VAL A 197 -33.81 -30.64 42.31
CA VAL A 197 -33.21 -30.60 43.67
C VAL A 197 -31.67 -30.58 43.87
N GLY A 198 -31.20 -29.58 44.63
CA GLY A 198 -29.97 -29.65 45.43
C GLY A 198 -29.37 -28.28 45.83
N ASP A 199 -29.77 -27.77 47.00
CA ASP A 199 -29.01 -27.02 48.05
C ASP A 199 -27.70 -26.28 47.67
N GLY A 200 -27.36 -25.06 48.10
CA GLY A 200 -27.90 -24.12 49.09
C GLY A 200 -26.86 -22.98 49.29
N GLY A 201 -27.35 -21.78 49.67
CA GLY A 201 -26.56 -20.61 50.14
C GLY A 201 -25.91 -19.74 49.06
N GLY A 202 -26.10 -18.42 48.95
CA GLY A 202 -26.74 -17.44 49.81
C GLY A 202 -25.98 -16.11 49.69
N VAL A 203 -26.64 -15.10 49.12
CA VAL A 203 -26.51 -13.64 49.40
C VAL A 203 -25.15 -12.97 49.04
N VAL A 204 -24.99 -11.75 48.52
CA VAL A 204 -25.76 -10.50 48.40
C VAL A 204 -25.18 -9.73 47.19
N ALA A 205 -26.02 -9.08 46.38
CA ALA A 205 -25.60 -7.91 45.60
C ALA A 205 -26.03 -6.64 46.35
N PRO A 206 -25.25 -5.56 46.27
CA PRO A 206 -25.82 -4.32 45.75
C PRO A 206 -24.76 -3.62 44.88
N SER A 207 -25.01 -2.60 44.07
CA SER A 207 -26.19 -1.95 43.51
C SER A 207 -25.62 -0.90 42.55
N SER A 208 -26.36 -0.61 41.49
CA SER A 208 -26.21 0.55 40.61
C SER A 208 -25.75 1.85 41.30
N VAL A 209 -24.69 2.47 40.79
CA VAL A 209 -24.49 3.92 40.84
C VAL A 209 -23.89 4.36 39.49
N ALA A 210 -24.65 5.18 38.77
CA ALA A 210 -24.14 5.95 37.63
C ALA A 210 -23.20 7.05 38.13
N PRO A 211 -22.19 7.49 37.35
CA PRO A 211 -21.60 8.79 37.58
C PRO A 211 -21.87 9.75 36.42
N GLU A 212 -22.57 10.81 36.81
CA GLU A 212 -22.48 12.22 36.42
C GLU A 212 -21.35 12.63 35.46
N GLU A 213 -21.74 13.45 34.49
CA GLU A 213 -20.87 14.40 33.79
C GLU A 213 -20.15 15.32 34.79
N LYS A 214 -18.81 15.25 34.81
CA LYS A 214 -17.98 16.39 35.20
C LYS A 214 -16.84 16.58 34.21
N ASN A 215 -16.94 17.67 33.48
CA ASN A 215 -15.84 18.34 32.80
C ASN A 215 -14.73 18.67 33.82
N ALA A 216 -13.55 18.08 33.64
CA ALA A 216 -12.30 18.64 34.11
C ALA A 216 -11.17 18.12 33.21
N ALA A 217 -10.57 19.04 32.46
CA ALA A 217 -9.36 18.81 31.70
C ALA A 217 -8.22 18.50 32.67
N ALA A 218 -7.85 17.22 32.77
CA ALA A 218 -6.59 16.79 33.35
C ALA A 218 -5.81 16.08 32.25
N VAL A 219 -4.73 16.71 31.80
CA VAL A 219 -3.72 16.09 30.93
C VAL A 219 -3.07 14.98 31.75
N VAL A 220 -3.53 13.75 31.57
CA VAL A 220 -2.87 12.56 32.13
C VAL A 220 -1.59 12.35 31.33
N ALA A 221 -0.45 12.57 31.97
CA ALA A 221 0.85 12.19 31.42
C ALA A 221 0.83 10.70 31.04
N PRO A 222 1.41 10.29 29.90
CA PRO A 222 1.42 8.89 29.51
C PRO A 222 2.08 8.05 30.61
N PRO A 223 1.59 6.82 30.89
CA PRO A 223 2.20 5.95 31.88
C PRO A 223 3.67 5.72 31.51
N ALA A 224 4.56 5.81 32.51
CA ALA A 224 5.98 5.56 32.35
C ALA A 224 6.22 4.22 31.62
N ALA A 225 7.26 4.16 30.78
CA ALA A 225 7.64 2.95 30.06
C ALA A 225 8.08 1.84 31.03
N VAL A 226 7.13 1.15 31.64
CA VAL A 226 7.39 0.01 32.50
C VAL A 226 7.64 -1.20 31.62
N ALA A 227 8.77 -1.88 31.84
CA ALA A 227 9.08 -3.15 31.19
C ALA A 227 7.95 -4.16 31.44
N GLN A 228 7.21 -4.50 30.40
CA GLN A 228 6.21 -5.56 30.41
C GLN A 228 6.68 -6.71 29.51
N ALA A 229 6.05 -7.88 29.65
CA ALA A 229 6.39 -9.07 28.88
C ALA A 229 6.44 -8.75 27.37
N PRO A 230 7.40 -9.34 26.61
CA PRO A 230 7.62 -8.97 25.21
C PRO A 230 6.34 -9.14 24.40
N VAL A 231 5.75 -8.03 23.95
CA VAL A 231 4.65 -8.05 22.99
C VAL A 231 5.25 -8.52 21.66
N PRO A 232 4.78 -9.64 21.06
CA PRO A 232 5.28 -10.09 19.78
C PRO A 232 5.09 -8.99 18.73
N ARG A 233 6.19 -8.58 18.09
CA ARG A 233 6.22 -7.61 16.99
C ARG A 233 5.08 -7.88 16.00
N GLU A 234 4.29 -6.86 15.67
CA GLU A 234 3.42 -6.93 14.50
C GLU A 234 4.28 -6.96 13.24
N LYS A 235 3.96 -7.88 12.32
CA LYS A 235 4.69 -7.98 11.05
C LYS A 235 4.49 -6.69 10.25
N THR A 236 5.57 -6.10 9.77
CA THR A 236 5.51 -4.92 8.90
C THR A 236 4.83 -5.23 7.56
N PRO A 237 4.14 -4.23 6.96
CA PRO A 237 3.96 -2.86 7.47
C PRO A 237 2.80 -2.74 8.49
N ILE A 238 2.83 -1.73 9.36
CA ILE A 238 1.78 -1.42 10.37
C ILE A 238 0.63 -0.57 9.84
N SER A 239 0.67 -0.23 8.56
CA SER A 239 -0.24 0.67 7.86
C SER A 239 -1.72 0.41 8.14
N PHE A 240 -2.07 -0.84 8.38
CA PHE A 240 -3.42 -1.28 8.73
C PHE A 240 -3.36 -2.32 9.86
N GLY A 241 -3.36 -1.81 11.10
CA GLY A 241 -3.41 -2.61 12.33
C GLY A 241 -4.73 -3.36 12.51
N ARG A 242 -4.91 -3.98 13.68
CA ARG A 242 -6.16 -4.70 14.00
C ARG A 242 -7.31 -3.76 14.38
N ASP A 243 -7.01 -2.53 14.73
CA ASP A 243 -7.92 -1.52 15.29
C ASP A 243 -8.16 -0.34 14.32
N ILE A 244 -8.38 -0.68 13.04
CA ILE A 244 -8.64 0.30 11.98
C ILE A 244 -10.08 0.83 11.95
N ALA A 245 -11.02 0.15 12.60
CA ALA A 245 -12.44 0.51 12.60
C ALA A 245 -12.70 1.91 13.19
N LEU A 246 -13.45 2.75 12.46
CA LEU A 246 -13.76 4.12 12.87
C LEU A 246 -15.16 4.20 13.51
N GLY A 247 -15.19 4.17 14.84
CA GLY A 247 -16.45 4.29 15.60
C GLY A 247 -17.13 5.65 15.40
N GLN A 248 -16.34 6.71 15.40
CA GLN A 248 -16.76 8.09 15.14
C GLN A 248 -16.16 8.59 13.84
N LEU A 249 -16.92 9.41 13.11
CA LEU A 249 -16.43 10.02 11.88
C LEU A 249 -15.47 11.18 12.23
N PRO A 250 -14.24 11.18 11.71
CA PRO A 250 -13.31 12.29 11.87
C PRO A 250 -13.88 13.62 11.36
N THR A 251 -13.38 14.73 11.88
CA THR A 251 -13.71 16.06 11.37
C THR A 251 -13.22 16.23 9.92
N LEU A 252 -13.78 17.20 9.20
CA LEU A 252 -13.33 17.47 7.83
C LEU A 252 -11.84 17.86 7.78
N PRO A 253 -11.30 18.75 8.65
CA PRO A 253 -9.88 19.07 8.65
C PRO A 253 -8.98 17.86 8.94
N GLU A 254 -9.36 16.95 9.84
CA GLU A 254 -8.60 15.70 10.06
C GLU A 254 -8.63 14.81 8.82
N THR A 255 -9.79 14.73 8.16
CA THR A 255 -9.95 13.94 6.93
C THR A 255 -9.12 14.51 5.79
N ILE A 256 -9.06 15.85 5.64
CA ILE A 256 -8.22 16.52 4.65
C ILE A 256 -6.74 16.32 4.96
N ALA A 257 -6.31 16.47 6.22
CA ALA A 257 -4.93 16.23 6.62
C ALA A 257 -4.47 14.79 6.36
N TYR A 258 -5.37 13.81 6.59
CA TYR A 258 -5.12 12.41 6.26
C TYR A 258 -5.07 12.16 4.75
N ALA A 259 -6.07 12.65 4.01
CA ALA A 259 -6.16 12.54 2.56
C ALA A 259 -4.93 13.14 1.87
N PHE A 260 -4.58 14.36 2.23
CA PHE A 260 -3.49 15.15 1.66
C PHE A 260 -2.20 15.07 2.48
N PHE A 261 -2.00 13.99 3.25
CA PHE A 261 -0.83 13.86 4.10
C PHE A 261 0.46 14.16 3.30
N PRO A 262 1.20 15.24 3.64
CA PRO A 262 2.18 15.85 2.73
C PRO A 262 3.29 14.90 2.30
N PHE A 263 3.57 13.88 3.12
CA PHE A 263 4.66 12.94 2.91
C PHE A 263 4.24 11.67 2.15
N ALA A 264 2.95 11.49 1.85
CA ALA A 264 2.45 10.25 1.25
C ALA A 264 1.21 10.41 0.33
N PHE A 265 0.79 11.63 0.00
CA PHE A 265 -0.41 11.84 -0.84
C PHE A 265 -0.19 11.48 -2.31
N LEU A 266 1.04 11.61 -2.81
CA LEU A 266 1.33 11.57 -4.25
C LEU A 266 1.64 10.16 -4.76
N VAL A 267 2.61 9.48 -4.15
CA VAL A 267 3.06 8.13 -4.55
C VAL A 267 2.87 7.07 -3.46
N GLY A 268 2.18 7.42 -2.37
CA GLY A 268 2.08 6.61 -1.16
C GLY A 268 3.25 6.85 -0.19
N PRO A 269 3.39 6.03 0.86
CA PRO A 269 2.68 4.77 1.11
C PRO A 269 1.21 4.91 1.50
N GLN A 270 0.45 3.80 1.39
CA GLN A 270 -0.92 3.69 1.89
C GLN A 270 -0.94 3.39 3.40
N PHE A 271 -1.86 3.99 4.14
CA PHE A 271 -2.08 3.73 5.57
C PHE A 271 -3.49 4.11 6.01
N SER A 272 -3.94 3.57 7.15
CA SER A 272 -5.26 3.81 7.74
C SER A 272 -5.38 5.14 8.47
N PHE A 273 -6.61 5.66 8.59
CA PHE A 273 -6.87 6.83 9.42
C PHE A 273 -6.58 6.55 10.90
N SER A 274 -6.79 5.32 11.37
CA SER A 274 -6.44 4.92 12.76
C SER A 274 -4.96 5.15 13.06
N LEU A 275 -4.06 4.79 12.14
CA LEU A 275 -2.63 5.08 12.29
C LEU A 275 -2.35 6.58 12.28
N TYR A 276 -2.99 7.34 11.39
CA TYR A 276 -2.91 8.80 11.37
C TYR A 276 -3.34 9.42 12.70
N LYS A 277 -4.44 8.93 13.28
CA LYS A 277 -4.97 9.42 14.56
C LYS A 277 -3.98 9.17 15.70
N LYS A 278 -3.44 7.94 15.81
CA LYS A 278 -2.40 7.63 16.82
C LYS A 278 -1.15 8.49 16.66
N PHE A 279 -0.78 8.80 15.41
CA PHE A 279 0.34 9.68 15.12
C PHE A 279 0.08 11.12 15.59
N ILE A 280 -1.10 11.67 15.29
CA ILE A 280 -1.41 13.07 15.63
C ILE A 280 -1.66 13.27 17.13
N THR A 281 -2.17 12.25 17.83
CA THR A 281 -2.37 12.23 19.28
C THR A 281 -1.08 11.90 20.06
N MET A 282 -0.01 11.48 19.38
CA MET A 282 1.24 10.92 19.94
C MET A 282 1.11 9.54 20.58
N ASP A 283 -0.07 8.92 20.56
CA ASP A 283 -0.28 7.56 21.09
C ASP A 283 0.56 6.50 20.35
N LEU A 284 0.95 6.78 19.10
CA LEU A 284 1.82 5.90 18.31
C LEU A 284 3.16 5.62 19.01
N PHE A 285 3.65 6.57 19.81
CA PHE A 285 4.96 6.45 20.48
C PHE A 285 4.86 5.81 21.87
N ALA A 286 3.65 5.56 22.38
CA ALA A 286 3.40 4.94 23.68
C ALA A 286 3.52 3.40 23.63
N VAL A 287 4.64 2.90 23.11
CA VAL A 287 4.89 1.46 22.97
C VAL A 287 5.84 0.99 24.08
N PRO A 288 5.52 -0.09 24.81
CA PRO A 288 6.41 -0.66 25.82
C PRO A 288 7.75 -1.12 25.23
N ILE A 289 8.82 -0.92 25.98
CA ILE A 289 10.16 -1.39 25.61
C ILE A 289 10.30 -2.87 26.05
N PRO A 290 10.87 -3.75 25.22
CA PRO A 290 11.09 -5.14 25.60
C PRO A 290 11.95 -5.27 26.86
N ALA A 291 11.59 -6.21 27.75
CA ALA A 291 12.36 -6.50 28.96
C ALA A 291 13.81 -6.99 28.68
N THR A 292 14.08 -7.45 27.45
CA THR A 292 15.41 -7.85 26.98
C THR A 292 16.29 -6.68 26.53
N ALA A 293 15.75 -5.46 26.53
CA ALA A 293 16.49 -4.26 26.14
C ALA A 293 17.65 -3.96 27.09
N GLY A 294 18.76 -3.46 26.53
CA GLY A 294 19.88 -2.98 27.33
C GLY A 294 19.50 -1.76 28.17
N LYS A 295 20.16 -1.59 29.32
CA LYS A 295 19.92 -0.47 30.24
C LYS A 295 19.98 0.89 29.54
N GLU A 296 20.92 1.06 28.60
CA GLU A 296 21.06 2.30 27.82
C GLU A 296 19.83 2.62 26.95
N GLU A 297 19.24 1.62 26.32
CA GLU A 297 18.05 1.78 25.46
C GLU A 297 16.81 2.08 26.30
N VAL A 298 16.68 1.41 27.45
CA VAL A 298 15.64 1.70 28.44
C VAL A 298 15.77 3.14 28.95
N ASP A 299 16.98 3.57 29.32
CA ASP A 299 17.24 4.93 29.76
C ASP A 299 16.96 5.95 28.64
N ALA A 300 17.34 5.65 27.40
CA ALA A 300 17.12 6.53 26.25
C ALA A 300 15.62 6.72 25.95
N ALA A 301 14.84 5.65 25.93
CA ALA A 301 13.40 5.71 25.69
C ALA A 301 12.64 6.31 26.89
N THR A 302 13.08 6.05 28.12
CA THR A 302 12.57 6.72 29.32
C THR A 302 12.83 8.22 29.27
N ARG A 303 14.04 8.64 28.89
CA ARG A 303 14.37 10.06 28.67
C ARG A 303 13.54 10.68 27.54
N ALA A 304 13.32 9.97 26.44
CA ALA A 304 12.49 10.47 25.34
C ALA A 304 11.06 10.74 25.83
N THR A 305 10.46 9.75 26.51
CA THR A 305 9.12 9.85 27.11
C THR A 305 9.04 10.99 28.14
N ALA A 306 9.98 11.05 29.08
CA ALA A 306 10.03 12.08 30.11
C ALA A 306 10.20 13.50 29.55
N ASN A 307 10.87 13.63 28.40
CA ASN A 307 11.06 14.91 27.71
C ASN A 307 9.95 15.22 26.69
N GLY A 308 8.94 14.36 26.51
CA GLY A 308 7.89 14.54 25.50
C GLY A 308 8.42 14.52 24.05
N VAL A 309 9.50 13.78 23.79
CA VAL A 309 10.16 13.66 22.49
C VAL A 309 9.97 12.24 21.95
N ILE A 310 9.84 12.12 20.63
CA ILE A 310 9.74 10.81 19.98
C ILE A 310 11.08 10.03 20.05
N PRO A 311 11.07 8.69 19.87
CA PRO A 311 12.30 7.89 19.87
C PRO A 311 13.33 8.39 18.84
N GLN A 312 14.62 8.09 19.09
CA GLN A 312 15.72 8.49 18.22
C GLN A 312 15.92 7.51 17.04
N GLY A 313 16.77 7.88 16.08
CA GLY A 313 17.18 7.00 14.98
C GLY A 313 16.41 7.18 13.66
N SER A 314 15.32 7.93 13.64
CA SER A 314 14.55 8.15 12.40
C SER A 314 15.38 8.87 11.32
N LEU A 315 16.24 9.83 11.71
CA LEU A 315 17.13 10.53 10.78
C LEU A 315 18.06 9.56 10.03
N ARG A 316 18.69 8.62 10.75
CA ARG A 316 19.55 7.60 10.13
C ARG A 316 18.78 6.77 9.10
N TYR A 317 17.56 6.36 9.44
CA TYR A 317 16.72 5.57 8.54
C TYR A 317 16.25 6.40 7.33
N ALA A 318 15.86 7.66 7.53
CA ALA A 318 15.47 8.57 6.44
C ALA A 318 16.64 8.90 5.50
N THR A 319 17.85 9.09 6.03
CA THR A 319 19.07 9.25 5.24
C THR A 319 19.36 8.00 4.40
N ARG A 320 19.19 6.80 4.97
CA ARG A 320 19.27 5.54 4.21
C ARG A 320 18.24 5.50 3.09
N CYS A 321 16.99 5.88 3.36
CA CYS A 321 15.92 5.92 2.35
C CYS A 321 16.28 6.88 1.21
N PHE A 322 16.78 8.08 1.53
CA PHE A 322 17.21 9.05 0.54
C PHE A 322 18.30 8.49 -0.38
N PHE A 323 19.42 8.04 0.17
CA PHE A 323 20.54 7.55 -0.64
C PHE A 323 20.21 6.27 -1.41
N LEU A 324 19.45 5.35 -0.82
CA LEU A 324 19.03 4.13 -1.50
C LEU A 324 18.04 4.43 -2.63
N GLY A 325 17.12 5.36 -2.42
CA GLY A 325 16.18 5.82 -3.43
C GLY A 325 16.88 6.52 -4.59
N VAL A 326 17.82 7.44 -4.29
CA VAL A 326 18.68 8.09 -5.30
C VAL A 326 19.49 7.07 -6.09
N PHE A 327 20.08 6.07 -5.40
CA PHE A 327 20.80 4.97 -6.06
C PHE A 327 19.90 4.24 -7.06
N TYR A 328 18.67 3.87 -6.68
CA TYR A 328 17.75 3.18 -7.57
C TYR A 328 17.26 4.03 -8.75
N LEU A 329 17.03 5.32 -8.55
CA LEU A 329 16.69 6.23 -9.65
C LEU A 329 17.87 6.40 -10.62
N ALA A 330 19.09 6.59 -10.10
CA ALA A 330 20.29 6.70 -10.92
C ALA A 330 20.56 5.41 -11.70
N LEU A 331 20.45 4.25 -11.04
CA LEU A 331 20.56 2.95 -11.67
C LEU A 331 19.48 2.76 -12.74
N GLY A 332 18.24 3.14 -12.45
CA GLY A 332 17.14 3.12 -13.39
C GLY A 332 17.42 3.97 -14.63
N GLN A 333 17.96 5.18 -14.46
CA GLN A 333 18.32 6.08 -15.56
C GLN A 333 19.43 5.50 -16.44
N VAL A 334 20.48 4.93 -15.82
CA VAL A 334 21.56 4.26 -16.57
C VAL A 334 21.00 3.08 -17.35
N LEU A 335 20.22 2.21 -16.70
CA LEU A 335 19.64 1.05 -17.35
C LEU A 335 18.66 1.41 -18.46
N ALA A 336 17.88 2.48 -18.31
CA ALA A 336 16.97 2.97 -19.34
C ALA A 336 17.71 3.42 -20.62
N GLY A 337 18.98 3.86 -20.51
CA GLY A 337 19.82 4.13 -21.67
C GLY A 337 20.21 2.88 -22.47
N PHE A 338 20.29 1.72 -21.82
CA PHE A 338 20.67 0.44 -22.45
C PHE A 338 19.46 -0.43 -22.82
N PHE A 339 18.40 -0.39 -22.01
CA PHE A 339 17.25 -1.29 -22.09
C PHE A 339 15.91 -0.54 -22.10
N PRO A 340 15.72 0.51 -22.93
CA PRO A 340 14.45 1.23 -22.97
C PRO A 340 13.35 0.32 -23.53
N THR A 341 12.14 0.41 -22.97
CA THR A 341 11.02 -0.47 -23.37
C THR A 341 10.68 -0.38 -24.85
N VAL A 342 10.78 0.83 -25.42
CA VAL A 342 10.52 1.08 -26.85
C VAL A 342 11.47 0.31 -27.78
N ALA A 343 12.69 -0.03 -27.33
CA ALA A 343 13.64 -0.78 -28.15
C ALA A 343 13.12 -2.18 -28.50
N LEU A 344 12.24 -2.77 -27.67
CA LEU A 344 11.63 -4.08 -27.94
C LEU A 344 10.70 -4.07 -29.17
N LEU A 345 10.30 -2.90 -29.64
CA LEU A 345 9.43 -2.71 -30.81
C LEU A 345 10.24 -2.47 -32.10
N GLY A 346 11.55 -2.22 -31.99
CA GLY A 346 12.41 -1.85 -33.10
C GLY A 346 12.78 -3.03 -34.00
N LYS A 347 12.97 -2.76 -35.30
CA LYS A 347 13.45 -3.76 -36.27
C LYS A 347 14.83 -4.31 -35.89
N ASP A 348 15.70 -3.46 -35.35
CA ASP A 348 17.04 -3.82 -34.89
C ASP A 348 17.04 -4.81 -33.72
N TYR A 349 15.96 -4.86 -32.94
CA TYR A 349 15.78 -5.87 -31.90
C TYR A 349 15.32 -7.21 -32.50
N VAL A 350 14.41 -7.17 -33.47
CA VAL A 350 13.82 -8.36 -34.10
C VAL A 350 14.84 -9.20 -34.87
N VAL A 351 15.89 -8.60 -35.42
CA VAL A 351 16.94 -9.32 -36.16
C VAL A 351 17.97 -10.00 -35.26
N ARG A 352 17.99 -9.71 -33.95
CA ARG A 352 18.98 -10.27 -33.01
C ARG A 352 18.80 -11.77 -32.77
N PRO A 353 19.88 -12.51 -32.46
CA PRO A 353 19.79 -13.89 -32.00
C PRO A 353 18.89 -14.05 -30.76
N MET A 354 18.22 -15.20 -30.63
CA MET A 354 17.28 -15.45 -29.54
C MET A 354 17.86 -15.27 -28.12
N PRO A 355 19.09 -15.72 -27.80
CA PRO A 355 19.66 -15.52 -26.46
C PRO A 355 19.82 -14.04 -26.10
N GLU A 356 20.24 -13.23 -27.07
CA GLU A 356 20.40 -11.79 -26.90
C GLU A 356 19.05 -11.10 -26.72
N LYS A 357 18.04 -11.51 -27.50
CA LYS A 357 16.68 -11.01 -27.33
C LYS A 357 16.13 -11.27 -25.94
N LEU A 358 16.29 -12.49 -25.42
CA LEU A 358 15.84 -12.87 -24.08
C LEU A 358 16.58 -12.08 -23.00
N PHE A 359 17.89 -11.88 -23.16
CA PHE A 359 18.70 -11.07 -22.25
C PHE A 359 18.20 -9.62 -22.19
N ILE A 360 18.04 -8.97 -23.35
CA ILE A 360 17.52 -7.59 -23.45
C ILE A 360 16.12 -7.52 -22.86
N PHE A 361 15.22 -8.46 -23.20
CA PHE A 361 13.84 -8.49 -22.70
C PHE A 361 13.78 -8.58 -21.17
N TRP A 362 14.60 -9.44 -20.56
CA TRP A 362 14.68 -9.61 -19.11
C TRP A 362 15.19 -8.33 -18.43
N TRP A 363 16.23 -7.71 -18.97
CA TRP A 363 16.78 -6.46 -18.44
C TRP A 363 15.85 -5.26 -18.64
N THR A 364 15.10 -5.20 -19.74
CA THR A 364 14.04 -4.19 -19.92
C THR A 364 12.99 -4.31 -18.82
N GLY A 365 12.51 -5.53 -18.53
CA GLY A 365 11.55 -5.76 -17.45
C GLY A 365 12.07 -5.35 -16.08
N LYS A 366 13.34 -5.64 -15.76
CA LYS A 366 14.02 -5.12 -14.56
C LYS A 366 14.08 -3.59 -14.53
N THR A 367 14.40 -2.98 -15.66
CA THR A 367 14.57 -1.52 -15.80
C THR A 367 13.28 -0.78 -15.49
N ILE A 368 12.14 -1.27 -15.99
CA ILE A 368 10.80 -0.71 -15.73
C ILE A 368 10.52 -0.56 -14.24
N LEU A 369 10.93 -1.53 -13.43
CA LEU A 369 10.59 -1.56 -12.00
C LEU A 369 11.48 -0.66 -11.13
N ASN A 370 12.68 -0.30 -11.59
CA ASN A 370 13.63 0.49 -10.80
C ASN A 370 13.11 1.90 -10.47
N LYS A 371 12.35 2.52 -11.37
CA LYS A 371 11.74 3.85 -11.10
C LYS A 371 10.84 3.83 -9.86
N TYR A 372 10.09 2.74 -9.67
CA TYR A 372 9.24 2.55 -8.50
C TYR A 372 10.03 2.25 -7.22
N LEU A 373 11.07 1.40 -7.32
CA LEU A 373 11.97 1.13 -6.18
C LEU A 373 12.60 2.43 -5.67
N GLY A 374 13.05 3.29 -6.58
CA GLY A 374 13.64 4.58 -6.25
C GLY A 374 12.63 5.53 -5.62
N ILE A 375 11.59 5.91 -6.35
CA ILE A 375 10.67 6.97 -5.92
C ILE A 375 9.90 6.62 -4.63
N TRP A 376 9.49 5.36 -4.45
CA TRP A 376 8.82 4.93 -3.23
C TRP A 376 9.75 4.90 -2.03
N THR A 377 11.03 4.54 -2.23
CA THR A 377 12.02 4.58 -1.15
C THR A 377 12.34 6.02 -0.76
N ILE A 378 12.42 6.96 -1.70
CA ILE A 378 12.58 8.39 -1.38
C ILE A 378 11.36 8.92 -0.60
N ALA A 379 10.13 8.60 -1.03
CA ALA A 379 8.90 9.04 -0.37
C ALA A 379 8.74 8.49 1.07
N GLU A 380 9.37 7.36 1.39
CA GLU A 380 9.41 6.81 2.74
C GLU A 380 10.19 7.71 3.72
N GLY A 381 11.24 8.40 3.26
CA GLY A 381 12.10 9.24 4.10
C GLY A 381 11.36 10.34 4.86
N PRO A 382 10.57 11.20 4.20
CA PRO A 382 9.74 12.21 4.85
C PRO A 382 8.73 11.64 5.85
N CYS A 383 8.13 10.48 5.54
CA CYS A 383 7.26 9.78 6.48
C CYS A 383 8.02 9.39 7.75
N VAL A 384 9.25 8.89 7.61
CA VAL A 384 10.12 8.51 8.74
C VAL A 384 10.51 9.73 9.58
N LEU A 385 10.89 10.83 8.93
CA LEU A 385 11.27 12.07 9.63
C LEU A 385 10.11 12.67 10.42
N SER A 386 8.89 12.58 9.86
CA SER A 386 7.66 13.02 10.52
C SER A 386 7.29 12.20 11.75
N GLY A 387 7.81 10.97 11.88
CA GLY A 387 7.53 10.08 12.99
C GLY A 387 6.42 9.04 12.74
N LEU A 388 5.64 9.18 11.67
CA LEU A 388 4.49 8.31 11.34
C LEU A 388 4.87 6.82 11.19
N THR A 389 6.13 6.51 10.84
CA THR A 389 6.58 5.13 10.55
C THR A 389 7.13 4.39 11.77
N PHE A 390 7.04 4.97 12.97
CA PHE A 390 7.50 4.30 14.18
C PHE A 390 6.76 2.97 14.38
N ASN A 391 7.52 1.90 14.61
CA ASN A 391 7.03 0.53 14.66
C ASN A 391 7.42 -0.17 15.98
N GLY A 392 7.57 0.61 17.06
CA GLY A 392 8.04 0.07 18.33
C GLY A 392 9.54 -0.18 18.36
N TYR A 393 9.94 -1.19 19.13
CA TYR A 393 11.33 -1.48 19.44
C TYR A 393 11.68 -2.93 19.07
N ASP A 394 12.91 -3.16 18.60
CA ASP A 394 13.44 -4.50 18.37
C ASP A 394 13.75 -5.24 19.69
N GLN A 395 14.18 -6.50 19.60
CA GLN A 395 14.51 -7.31 20.80
C GLN A 395 15.62 -6.70 21.67
N GLN A 396 16.46 -5.84 21.09
CA GLN A 396 17.54 -5.13 21.78
C GLN A 396 17.08 -3.80 22.38
N GLY A 397 15.83 -3.39 22.14
CA GLY A 397 15.27 -2.12 22.59
C GLY A 397 15.51 -0.96 21.63
N ARG A 398 15.99 -1.20 20.41
CA ARG A 398 16.27 -0.13 19.44
C ARG A 398 15.01 0.27 18.68
N PRO A 399 14.76 1.58 18.45
CA PRO A 399 13.59 2.04 17.71
C PRO A 399 13.57 1.56 16.25
N GLU A 400 12.44 1.01 15.82
CA GLU A 400 12.21 0.65 14.42
C GLU A 400 11.36 1.71 13.69
N TRP A 401 11.77 2.04 12.46
CA TRP A 401 11.18 3.10 11.64
C TRP A 401 10.65 2.59 10.30
N ASP A 402 10.51 1.27 10.15
CA ASP A 402 10.08 0.59 8.92
C ASP A 402 8.56 0.35 8.87
N GLY A 403 7.78 1.04 9.70
CA GLY A 403 6.35 0.80 9.87
C GLY A 403 5.52 1.01 8.61
N LEU A 404 5.91 1.95 7.75
CA LEU A 404 5.27 2.19 6.45
C LEU A 404 6.13 1.74 5.27
N ARG A 405 7.12 0.86 5.48
CA ARG A 405 8.03 0.44 4.42
C ARG A 405 7.26 -0.04 3.20
N ASN A 406 7.46 0.60 2.06
CA ASN A 406 6.73 0.24 0.83
C ASN A 406 7.52 -0.73 -0.05
N VAL A 407 8.85 -0.70 0.06
CA VAL A 407 9.77 -1.58 -0.66
C VAL A 407 10.79 -2.13 0.32
N ASN A 408 11.06 -3.44 0.26
CA ASN A 408 12.19 -4.09 0.90
C ASN A 408 13.21 -4.49 -0.19
N PRO A 409 14.23 -3.65 -0.47
CA PRO A 409 15.11 -3.84 -1.62
C PRO A 409 15.81 -5.20 -1.65
N LEU A 410 16.40 -5.64 -0.54
CA LEU A 410 17.07 -6.95 -0.49
C LEU A 410 16.08 -8.11 -0.66
N GLY A 411 14.89 -8.00 -0.05
CA GLY A 411 13.84 -9.00 -0.20
C GLY A 411 13.24 -9.04 -1.60
N TYR A 412 13.39 -7.97 -2.38
CA TYR A 412 12.96 -7.88 -3.77
C TYR A 412 14.04 -8.40 -4.73
N GLU A 413 15.27 -7.87 -4.63
CA GLU A 413 16.37 -8.22 -5.55
C GLU A 413 16.78 -9.69 -5.46
N PHE A 414 16.63 -10.31 -4.29
CA PHE A 414 17.00 -11.71 -4.05
C PHE A 414 15.79 -12.64 -3.85
N ALA A 415 14.60 -12.22 -4.31
CA ALA A 415 13.40 -13.04 -4.18
C ALA A 415 13.52 -14.35 -4.97
N THR A 416 13.25 -15.46 -4.31
CA THR A 416 13.21 -16.82 -4.87
C THR A 416 11.79 -17.37 -5.02
N SER A 417 10.79 -16.52 -4.76
CA SER A 417 9.37 -16.79 -5.00
C SER A 417 8.58 -15.50 -5.22
N LEU A 418 7.51 -15.57 -5.99
CA LEU A 418 6.53 -14.50 -6.21
C LEU A 418 5.86 -14.09 -4.90
N ALA A 419 5.66 -15.03 -3.98
CA ALA A 419 5.21 -14.70 -2.62
C ALA A 419 6.19 -13.74 -1.89
N GLN A 420 7.50 -13.90 -2.09
CA GLN A 420 8.49 -12.96 -1.54
C GLN A 420 8.40 -11.61 -2.23
N ILE A 421 8.25 -11.56 -3.56
CA ILE A 421 8.02 -10.31 -4.33
C ILE A 421 6.82 -9.53 -3.78
N ILE A 422 5.66 -10.17 -3.61
CA ILE A 422 4.44 -9.52 -3.08
C ILE A 422 4.67 -8.93 -1.69
N THR A 423 5.50 -9.57 -0.88
CA THR A 423 5.83 -9.10 0.48
C THR A 423 6.98 -8.08 0.53
N SER A 424 7.65 -7.79 -0.60
CA SER A 424 8.80 -6.88 -0.66
C SER A 424 8.62 -5.72 -1.65
N PHE A 425 7.61 -5.74 -2.49
CA PHE A 425 7.30 -4.69 -3.46
C PHE A 425 5.87 -4.16 -3.25
N ASN A 426 5.71 -2.83 -3.27
CA ASN A 426 4.43 -2.15 -3.06
C ASN A 426 3.65 -2.67 -1.83
N MET A 427 4.36 -2.88 -0.72
CA MET A 427 3.91 -3.65 0.44
C MET A 427 2.59 -3.12 1.03
N ASN A 428 2.43 -1.81 1.11
CA ASN A 428 1.25 -1.18 1.70
C ASN A 428 0.00 -1.35 0.85
N THR A 429 0.15 -1.23 -0.47
CA THR A 429 -0.94 -1.46 -1.43
C THR A 429 -1.34 -2.93 -1.45
N ASN A 430 -0.38 -3.85 -1.38
CA ASN A 430 -0.64 -5.28 -1.26
C ASN A 430 -1.40 -5.63 0.04
N HIS A 431 -1.04 -4.98 1.15
CA HIS A 431 -1.77 -5.15 2.41
C HIS A 431 -3.17 -4.54 2.35
N TRP A 432 -3.33 -3.36 1.74
CA TRP A 432 -4.63 -2.73 1.49
C TRP A 432 -5.53 -3.66 0.66
N ALA A 433 -5.04 -4.16 -0.48
CA ALA A 433 -5.80 -5.04 -1.38
C ALA A 433 -6.21 -6.33 -0.67
N LYS A 434 -5.32 -6.90 0.16
CA LYS A 434 -5.62 -8.07 0.98
C LYS A 434 -6.75 -7.80 1.99
N LEU A 435 -6.75 -6.64 2.65
CA LEU A 435 -7.74 -6.32 3.69
C LEU A 435 -9.09 -5.91 3.10
N TYR A 436 -9.09 -4.95 2.18
CA TYR A 436 -10.30 -4.30 1.70
C TYR A 436 -10.94 -4.99 0.50
N VAL A 437 -10.19 -5.81 -0.25
CA VAL A 437 -10.73 -6.54 -1.40
C VAL A 437 -10.72 -8.05 -1.15
N PHE A 438 -9.53 -8.67 -1.00
CA PHE A 438 -9.40 -10.14 -0.91
C PHE A 438 -10.22 -10.75 0.22
N LYS A 439 -10.06 -10.24 1.45
CA LYS A 439 -10.80 -10.75 2.61
C LYS A 439 -12.29 -10.44 2.55
N ARG A 440 -12.70 -9.36 1.90
CA ARG A 440 -14.12 -9.01 1.75
C ARG A 440 -14.80 -9.87 0.68
N LEU A 441 -14.07 -10.35 -0.33
CA LEU A 441 -14.54 -11.33 -1.32
C LEU A 441 -14.64 -12.78 -0.79
N ARG A 442 -14.52 -13.01 0.52
CA ARG A 442 -14.64 -14.35 1.12
C ARG A 442 -16.02 -14.98 0.95
N PHE A 443 -17.07 -14.18 0.74
CA PHE A 443 -18.42 -14.69 0.50
C PHE A 443 -18.53 -15.54 -0.76
N LEU A 444 -17.58 -15.42 -1.70
CA LEU A 444 -17.50 -16.25 -2.90
C LEU A 444 -17.14 -17.73 -2.62
N GLY A 445 -16.73 -18.06 -1.40
CA GLY A 445 -16.41 -19.43 -0.99
C GLY A 445 -15.16 -20.05 -1.65
N ASN A 446 -14.46 -19.32 -2.52
CA ASN A 446 -13.30 -19.82 -3.26
C ASN A 446 -12.14 -18.82 -3.24
N LYS A 447 -10.99 -19.25 -2.72
CA LYS A 447 -9.77 -18.45 -2.61
C LYS A 447 -9.25 -17.94 -3.96
N ASN A 448 -9.38 -18.73 -5.02
CA ASN A 448 -8.95 -18.36 -6.36
C ASN A 448 -9.87 -17.30 -6.97
N LEU A 449 -11.18 -17.35 -6.68
CA LEU A 449 -12.11 -16.29 -7.09
C LEU A 449 -11.82 -14.98 -6.34
N SER A 450 -11.52 -15.04 -5.03
CA SER A 450 -11.07 -13.86 -4.29
C SER A 450 -9.75 -13.31 -4.83
N ALA A 451 -8.80 -14.16 -5.22
CA ALA A 451 -7.52 -13.74 -5.82
C ALA A 451 -7.73 -13.09 -7.20
N LEU A 452 -8.53 -13.71 -8.06
CA LEU A 452 -8.90 -13.17 -9.36
C LEU A 452 -9.59 -11.82 -9.23
N GLY A 453 -10.52 -11.68 -8.27
CA GLY A 453 -11.20 -10.41 -8.00
C GLY A 453 -10.26 -9.29 -7.55
N VAL A 454 -9.21 -9.61 -6.77
CA VAL A 454 -8.18 -8.63 -6.37
C VAL A 454 -7.33 -8.21 -7.57
N LEU A 455 -6.87 -9.17 -8.39
CA LEU A 455 -6.03 -8.87 -9.53
C LEU A 455 -6.78 -8.09 -10.62
N LEU A 456 -8.06 -8.41 -10.83
CA LEU A 456 -8.95 -7.62 -11.68
C LEU A 456 -9.14 -6.21 -11.12
N PHE A 457 -9.38 -6.08 -9.81
CA PHE A 457 -9.47 -4.77 -9.16
C PHE A 457 -8.18 -3.96 -9.38
N LEU A 458 -7.00 -4.56 -9.20
CA LEU A 458 -5.72 -3.89 -9.38
C LEU A 458 -5.49 -3.49 -10.85
N ALA A 459 -5.85 -4.34 -11.81
CA ALA A 459 -5.77 -4.01 -13.23
C ALA A 459 -6.59 -2.77 -13.57
N VAL A 460 -7.85 -2.76 -13.14
CA VAL A 460 -8.78 -1.65 -13.38
C VAL A 460 -8.38 -0.39 -12.60
N TRP A 461 -7.83 -0.55 -11.39
CA TRP A 461 -7.32 0.55 -10.57
C TRP A 461 -6.12 1.24 -11.22
N HIS A 462 -5.26 0.50 -11.91
CA HIS A 462 -4.15 1.08 -12.67
C HIS A 462 -4.61 1.81 -13.93
N GLY A 463 -5.69 1.35 -14.57
CA GLY A 463 -6.34 2.04 -15.68
C GLY A 463 -7.06 1.09 -16.64
N THR A 464 -7.44 1.61 -17.80
CA THR A 464 -8.23 0.87 -18.81
C THR A 464 -7.38 0.28 -19.94
N HIS A 465 -6.07 0.48 -19.92
CA HIS A 465 -5.18 -0.05 -20.97
C HIS A 465 -5.06 -1.58 -20.90
N PRO A 466 -5.13 -2.30 -22.04
CA PRO A 466 -5.02 -3.76 -22.08
C PRO A 466 -3.76 -4.34 -21.41
N GLY A 467 -2.65 -3.60 -21.44
CA GLY A 467 -1.38 -3.99 -20.84
C GLY A 467 -1.48 -4.30 -19.34
N TYR A 468 -2.31 -3.57 -18.60
CA TYR A 468 -2.56 -3.85 -17.18
C TYR A 468 -3.25 -5.21 -16.99
N PHE A 469 -4.27 -5.50 -17.78
CA PHE A 469 -4.99 -6.79 -17.70
C PHE A 469 -4.08 -7.97 -18.07
N ILE A 470 -3.19 -7.80 -19.05
CA ILE A 470 -2.20 -8.82 -19.39
C ILE A 470 -1.25 -9.05 -18.20
N CYS A 471 -0.70 -7.99 -17.61
CA CYS A 471 0.21 -8.08 -16.47
C CYS A 471 -0.41 -8.81 -15.28
N PHE A 472 -1.58 -8.38 -14.80
CA PHE A 472 -2.24 -8.99 -13.65
C PHE A 472 -2.83 -10.37 -13.95
N GLY A 473 -3.19 -10.64 -15.22
CA GLY A 473 -3.56 -11.98 -15.69
C GLY A 473 -2.36 -12.94 -15.64
N LEU A 474 -1.19 -12.50 -16.08
CA LEU A 474 0.06 -13.25 -15.95
C LEU A 474 0.41 -13.50 -14.48
N GLU A 475 0.29 -12.48 -13.61
CA GLU A 475 0.50 -12.64 -12.18
C GLU A 475 -0.36 -13.76 -11.58
N PHE A 476 -1.65 -13.84 -11.94
CA PHE A 476 -2.53 -14.91 -11.48
C PHE A 476 -2.01 -16.30 -11.89
N LEU A 477 -1.66 -16.45 -13.16
CA LEU A 477 -1.19 -17.72 -13.72
C LEU A 477 0.16 -18.14 -13.14
N ASP A 478 1.08 -17.19 -12.96
CA ASP A 478 2.39 -17.41 -12.36
C ASP A 478 2.27 -17.80 -10.89
N MET A 479 1.40 -17.14 -10.12
CA MET A 479 1.13 -17.49 -8.72
C MET A 479 0.54 -18.89 -8.57
N GLU A 480 -0.37 -19.29 -9.46
CA GLU A 480 -0.93 -20.64 -9.49
C GLU A 480 0.12 -21.69 -9.91
N THR A 481 0.98 -21.34 -10.88
CA THR A 481 2.10 -22.17 -11.33
C THR A 481 3.10 -22.41 -10.20
N GLU A 482 3.55 -21.35 -9.52
CA GLU A 482 4.43 -21.46 -8.35
C GLU A 482 3.80 -22.32 -7.27
N ARG A 483 2.51 -22.11 -6.97
CA ARG A 483 1.81 -22.87 -5.92
C ARG A 483 1.88 -24.38 -6.19
N ARG A 484 1.67 -24.81 -7.44
CA ARG A 484 1.76 -26.22 -7.84
C ARG A 484 3.20 -26.72 -7.80
N LEU A 485 4.12 -25.98 -8.41
CA LEU A 485 5.53 -26.35 -8.50
C LEU A 485 6.19 -26.45 -7.12
N ARG A 486 5.90 -25.52 -6.21
CA ARG A 486 6.39 -25.53 -4.83
C ARG A 486 5.96 -26.77 -4.07
N LEU A 487 4.72 -27.22 -4.26
CA LEU A 487 4.22 -28.41 -3.57
C LEU A 487 4.80 -29.71 -4.14
N ARG A 488 5.03 -29.75 -5.46
CA ARG A 488 5.49 -30.95 -6.17
C ARG A 488 6.99 -31.13 -6.16
N ILE A 489 7.74 -30.08 -6.48
CA ILE A 489 9.19 -30.12 -6.69
C ILE A 489 9.88 -29.32 -5.59
N GLY A 490 9.40 -28.11 -5.29
CA GLY A 490 10.07 -27.21 -4.35
C GLY A 490 10.26 -27.80 -2.95
N LYS A 491 9.18 -28.30 -2.32
CA LYS A 491 9.24 -28.90 -0.98
C LYS A 491 10.15 -30.13 -0.92
N PRO A 492 10.03 -31.14 -1.80
CA PRO A 492 10.95 -32.28 -1.79
C PRO A 492 12.41 -31.89 -2.01
N VAL A 493 12.70 -31.00 -2.96
CA VAL A 493 14.06 -30.51 -3.22
C VAL A 493 14.61 -29.78 -2.01
N GLN A 494 13.83 -28.89 -1.39
CA GLN A 494 14.24 -28.17 -0.19
C GLN A 494 14.56 -29.11 0.97
N GLN A 495 13.71 -30.11 1.23
CA GLN A 495 13.95 -31.14 2.26
C GLN A 495 15.20 -31.98 1.97
N TRP A 496 15.47 -32.28 0.70
CA TRP A 496 16.68 -32.98 0.30
C TRP A 496 17.94 -32.12 0.48
N LEU A 497 17.87 -30.83 0.14
CA LEU A 497 18.96 -29.86 0.30
C LEU A 497 19.30 -29.58 1.77
N GLU A 498 18.30 -29.56 2.66
CA GLU A 498 18.49 -29.38 4.11
C GLU A 498 19.30 -30.52 4.73
N LYS A 499 19.22 -31.73 4.18
CA LYS A 499 20.00 -32.90 4.61
C LYS A 499 21.48 -32.84 4.17
N LYS A 500 21.84 -31.96 3.24
CA LYS A 500 23.22 -31.84 2.73
C LYS A 500 24.00 -30.83 3.57
N GLN A 501 25.04 -31.32 4.25
CA GLN A 501 25.95 -30.51 5.07
C GLN A 501 27.25 -30.18 4.31
N GLY A 502 28.11 -29.36 4.94
CA GLY A 502 29.42 -28.99 4.38
C GLY A 502 29.35 -28.06 3.16
N ALA A 503 30.48 -27.94 2.45
CA ALA A 503 30.62 -27.07 1.28
C ALA A 503 29.66 -27.45 0.15
N VAL A 504 29.50 -28.75 -0.13
CA VAL A 504 28.59 -29.27 -1.15
C VAL A 504 27.15 -28.83 -0.89
N GLY A 505 26.67 -28.94 0.35
CA GLY A 505 25.33 -28.47 0.72
C GLY A 505 25.14 -26.97 0.50
N LYS A 506 26.15 -26.14 0.80
CA LYS A 506 26.11 -24.70 0.54
C LYS A 506 25.99 -24.39 -0.95
N VAL A 507 26.82 -25.04 -1.79
CA VAL A 507 26.79 -24.87 -3.25
C VAL A 507 25.44 -25.29 -3.82
N LEU A 508 24.91 -26.45 -3.44
CA LEU A 508 23.62 -26.93 -3.93
C LEU A 508 22.46 -25.99 -3.55
N ARG A 509 22.46 -25.44 -2.33
CA ARG A 509 21.48 -24.44 -1.91
C ARG A 509 21.62 -23.14 -2.69
N ALA A 510 22.85 -22.69 -2.98
CA ALA A 510 23.10 -21.52 -3.81
C ALA A 510 22.60 -21.74 -5.25
N VAL A 511 22.89 -22.88 -5.86
CA VAL A 511 22.40 -23.24 -7.21
C VAL A 511 20.87 -23.24 -7.26
N TRP A 512 20.22 -23.87 -6.27
CA TRP A 512 18.76 -23.88 -6.18
C TRP A 512 18.17 -22.48 -5.98
N ALA A 513 18.78 -21.65 -5.12
CA ALA A 513 18.38 -20.28 -4.91
C ALA A 513 18.53 -19.44 -6.20
N THR A 514 19.66 -19.55 -6.91
CA THR A 514 19.87 -18.84 -8.18
C THR A 514 18.86 -19.27 -9.25
N PHE A 515 18.59 -20.58 -9.35
CA PHE A 515 17.59 -21.09 -10.29
C PHE A 515 16.18 -20.55 -10.00
N THR A 516 15.74 -20.63 -8.74
CA THR A 516 14.41 -20.15 -8.33
C THR A 516 14.30 -18.62 -8.41
N TRP A 517 15.38 -17.90 -8.11
CA TRP A 517 15.48 -16.46 -8.33
C TRP A 517 15.34 -16.08 -9.80
N ALA A 518 16.07 -16.75 -10.70
CA ALA A 518 16.02 -16.50 -12.12
C ALA A 518 14.61 -16.78 -12.68
N LEU A 519 13.95 -17.86 -12.26
CA LEU A 519 12.59 -18.16 -12.66
C LEU A 519 11.58 -17.12 -12.14
N THR A 520 11.69 -16.76 -10.86
CA THR A 520 10.80 -15.78 -10.21
C THR A 520 10.90 -14.41 -10.86
N THR A 521 12.12 -13.92 -11.06
CA THR A 521 12.36 -12.61 -11.68
C THR A 521 11.98 -12.61 -13.16
N SER A 522 12.22 -13.72 -13.89
CA SER A 522 11.78 -13.84 -15.29
C SER A 522 10.25 -13.75 -15.44
N ALA A 523 9.50 -14.41 -14.55
CA ALA A 523 8.03 -14.32 -14.54
C ALA A 523 7.56 -12.88 -14.31
N LEU A 524 8.10 -12.21 -13.27
CA LEU A 524 7.79 -10.82 -12.96
C LEU A 524 8.13 -9.88 -14.14
N TYR A 525 9.36 -9.95 -14.64
CA TYR A 525 9.85 -9.04 -15.69
C TYR A 525 9.14 -9.26 -17.02
N PHE A 526 8.74 -10.50 -17.33
CA PHE A 526 7.90 -10.79 -18.48
C PHE A 526 6.51 -10.14 -18.36
N ALA A 527 5.89 -10.22 -17.17
CA ALA A 527 4.60 -9.60 -16.91
C ALA A 527 4.65 -8.06 -16.90
N CYS A 528 5.79 -7.44 -16.57
CA CYS A 528 5.93 -5.99 -16.52
C CYS A 528 6.10 -5.31 -17.88
N ILE A 529 6.54 -6.01 -18.94
CA ILE A 529 6.63 -5.42 -20.28
C ILE A 529 5.27 -4.88 -20.79
N PRO A 530 4.17 -5.66 -20.80
CA PRO A 530 2.87 -5.14 -21.22
C PRO A 530 2.35 -4.05 -20.28
N PHE A 531 2.70 -4.13 -18.98
CA PHE A 531 2.33 -3.10 -18.01
C PHE A 531 2.92 -1.72 -18.39
N ASP A 532 4.16 -1.67 -18.87
CA ASP A 532 4.82 -0.42 -19.26
C ASP A 532 4.46 0.02 -20.69
N LEU A 533 4.22 -0.93 -21.60
CA LEU A 533 3.84 -0.62 -22.99
C LEU A 533 2.38 -0.16 -23.15
N LEU A 534 1.50 -0.50 -22.18
CA LEU A 534 0.07 -0.18 -22.10
C LEU A 534 -0.80 -0.75 -23.23
N GLN A 535 -0.42 -0.56 -24.49
CA GLN A 535 -1.20 -0.91 -25.66
C GLN A 535 -1.08 -2.39 -26.01
N PHE A 536 -2.18 -2.96 -26.51
CA PHE A 536 -2.24 -4.36 -26.91
C PHE A 536 -1.25 -4.68 -28.03
N ASP A 537 -1.24 -3.87 -29.10
CA ASP A 537 -0.39 -4.12 -30.28
C ASP A 537 1.10 -4.03 -29.96
N LYS A 538 1.51 -3.01 -29.18
CA LYS A 538 2.89 -2.87 -28.68
C LYS A 538 3.27 -4.08 -27.82
N SER A 539 2.41 -4.49 -26.90
CA SER A 539 2.63 -5.65 -26.03
C SER A 539 2.80 -6.95 -26.83
N MET A 540 1.91 -7.20 -27.79
CA MET A 540 1.96 -8.40 -28.64
C MET A 540 3.19 -8.38 -29.56
N THR A 541 3.60 -7.22 -30.05
CA THR A 541 4.81 -7.06 -30.88
C THR A 541 6.05 -7.45 -30.09
N ALA A 542 6.23 -6.91 -28.88
CA ALA A 542 7.35 -7.25 -28.01
C ALA A 542 7.37 -8.75 -27.66
N MET A 543 6.23 -9.33 -27.30
CA MET A 543 6.14 -10.75 -26.94
C MET A 543 6.37 -11.68 -28.14
N ARG A 544 5.91 -11.30 -29.33
CA ARG A 544 6.16 -12.05 -30.58
C ARG A 544 7.64 -12.06 -30.94
N ALA A 545 8.38 -11.00 -30.65
CA ALA A 545 9.82 -10.93 -30.97
C ALA A 545 10.64 -12.03 -30.27
N ILE A 546 10.18 -12.52 -29.11
CA ILE A 546 10.72 -13.68 -28.38
C ILE A 546 9.86 -14.95 -28.52
N HIS A 547 9.04 -15.03 -29.56
CA HIS A 547 8.16 -16.17 -29.88
C HIS A 547 7.25 -16.59 -28.71
N PHE A 548 6.79 -15.63 -27.89
CA PHE A 548 5.96 -15.88 -26.72
C PHE A 548 6.60 -16.84 -25.70
N ALA A 549 7.94 -16.87 -25.61
CA ALA A 549 8.68 -17.80 -24.75
C ALA A 549 8.17 -17.85 -23.29
N GLY A 550 7.83 -16.69 -22.70
CA GLY A 550 7.28 -16.63 -21.34
C GLY A 550 5.97 -17.41 -21.18
N PHE A 551 5.04 -17.28 -22.14
CA PHE A 551 3.79 -18.05 -22.13
C PHE A 551 4.02 -19.54 -22.30
N TRP A 552 4.94 -19.94 -23.18
CA TRP A 552 5.27 -21.36 -23.38
C TRP A 552 5.89 -21.98 -22.13
N VAL A 553 6.84 -21.29 -21.49
CA VAL A 553 7.45 -21.75 -20.23
C VAL A 553 6.38 -21.90 -19.15
N MET A 554 5.53 -20.89 -18.97
CA MET A 554 4.44 -20.93 -17.99
C MET A 554 3.46 -22.07 -18.29
N ALA A 555 3.03 -22.25 -19.54
CA ALA A 555 2.13 -23.33 -19.93
C ALA A 555 2.73 -24.71 -19.64
N VAL A 556 3.99 -24.94 -20.05
CA VAL A 556 4.71 -26.19 -19.75
C VAL A 556 4.77 -26.43 -18.25
N LEU A 557 5.11 -25.43 -17.44
CA LEU A 557 5.19 -25.56 -15.99
C LEU A 557 3.82 -25.84 -15.36
N LEU A 558 2.77 -25.15 -15.79
CA LEU A 558 1.41 -25.31 -15.24
C LEU A 558 0.82 -26.69 -15.57
N PHE A 559 1.03 -27.19 -16.79
CA PHE A 559 0.54 -28.49 -17.25
C PHE A 559 1.47 -29.65 -16.88
N SER A 560 2.74 -29.39 -16.54
CA SER A 560 3.63 -30.41 -16.01
C SER A 560 3.07 -31.08 -14.76
N ASP A 561 2.34 -30.38 -13.89
CA ASP A 561 1.68 -30.99 -12.72
C ASP A 561 0.56 -31.97 -13.14
N VAL A 562 -0.17 -31.69 -14.22
CA VAL A 562 -1.20 -32.60 -14.74
C VAL A 562 -0.53 -33.87 -15.27
N PHE A 563 0.48 -33.73 -16.13
CA PHE A 563 1.25 -34.85 -16.65
C PHE A 563 1.91 -35.67 -15.53
N LEU A 564 2.59 -35.01 -14.58
CA LEU A 564 3.21 -35.65 -13.43
C LEU A 564 2.18 -36.28 -12.48
N SER A 565 0.94 -35.83 -12.45
CA SER A 565 -0.13 -36.49 -11.68
C SER A 565 -0.54 -37.83 -12.28
N VAL A 566 -0.47 -37.94 -13.61
CA VAL A 566 -0.76 -39.18 -14.35
C VAL A 566 0.41 -40.16 -14.19
N VAL A 567 1.65 -39.69 -14.33
CA VAL A 567 2.86 -40.53 -14.29
C VAL A 567 3.29 -40.86 -12.85
N MET A 568 3.11 -39.93 -11.91
CA MET A 568 3.49 -40.08 -10.49
C MET A 568 2.33 -39.68 -9.56
N PRO A 569 1.39 -40.61 -9.30
CA PRO A 569 0.22 -40.36 -8.46
C PRO A 569 0.64 -39.89 -7.05
N LYS A 570 -0.03 -38.86 -6.53
CA LYS A 570 0.17 -38.41 -5.13
C LYS A 570 -0.18 -39.59 -4.21
N LYS A 571 0.73 -40.00 -3.30
CA LYS A 571 0.38 -40.93 -2.22
C LYS A 571 -0.84 -40.36 -1.48
N LYS A 572 -1.96 -41.09 -1.47
CA LYS A 572 -3.14 -40.75 -0.65
C LYS A 572 -2.65 -40.59 0.79
N LYS A 573 -2.88 -39.41 1.40
CA LYS A 573 -2.78 -39.29 2.85
C LYS A 573 -3.83 -40.26 3.41
N SER A 574 -3.39 -41.29 4.14
CA SER A 574 -4.31 -42.03 4.99
C SER A 574 -4.94 -41.00 5.94
N LYS A 575 -6.26 -40.93 5.95
CA LYS A 575 -6.95 -40.31 7.07
C LYS A 575 -6.63 -41.22 8.27
N SER A 576 -5.75 -40.78 9.16
CA SER A 576 -5.73 -41.36 10.50
C SER A 576 -7.03 -40.90 11.17
N GLU A 577 -7.83 -41.88 11.60
CA GLU A 577 -9.04 -41.70 12.40
C GLU A 577 -8.79 -40.89 13.67
#